data_AF-A0A8T1N9B6-F1
#
_entry.id   AF-A0A8T1N9B6-F1
#
_cell.length_a   1.000
_cell.length_b   1.000
_cell.length_c   1.000
_cell.angle_alpha   90.00
_cell.angle_beta   90.00
_cell.angle_gamma   90.00
#
_symmetry.space_group_name_H-M   'P 1'
#
loop_
_entity.id
_entity.type
_entity.pdbx_description
1 polymer ?
#
loop_
_entity_poly.entity_id
_entity_poly.type
_entity_poly.pdbx_seq_one_letter_code
_entity_poly.pdbx_strand_id
1 'polypeptide(L)'
;MAQGRLRCGCSHRKTTLLVCSINIVIALYVLRFLYSSLYIYTGNVSRNIVNYTPDQIRKMEESIRIRRAFEPLKLVKLVKELEEELSRGEVVVELSRPLKQKITDEILERLRSLDAGANVTEQREAVERWRREKLEVAKQLTFERGTLNSTIPHEEGGMLVRALESDWALLSEEIGLWMAAEVINKEHDDKPEGEEELEDQILPGRPIPPECHAELHADYSGAAVRWGLTHHKESAADCCQACLDHAKLAKPGEKRCNIWVYCPSETGCHSPDIYEHKHQECWLKYAEKPKLNFKDKYTESYRNSHPTAPLVVPWVSGVVSS
;
A
#
# COMPACT_ATOMS: atom_id res chain seq x y z
N MET A 1 29.53 86.89 21.82
CA MET A 1 30.36 85.71 21.46
C MET A 1 29.54 84.82 20.56
N ALA A 2 30.15 84.36 19.47
CA ALA A 2 29.52 83.64 18.38
C ALA A 2 29.36 82.14 18.66
N GLN A 3 28.30 81.54 18.10
CA GLN A 3 28.11 80.15 17.62
C GLN A 3 26.59 79.87 17.68
N GLY A 4 25.85 79.37 16.70
CA GLY A 4 26.12 78.76 15.41
C GLY A 4 24.96 77.78 15.15
N ARG A 5 24.29 77.92 13.98
CA ARG A 5 23.41 76.98 13.21
C ARG A 5 22.90 75.71 13.93
N LEU A 6 21.63 75.32 13.82
CA LEU A 6 21.04 74.75 12.59
C LEU A 6 19.51 74.90 12.59
N ARG A 7 18.97 75.51 11.54
CA ARG A 7 17.54 75.61 11.25
C ARG A 7 17.15 74.33 10.49
N CYS A 8 16.54 73.35 11.16
CA CYS A 8 16.11 72.10 10.53
C CYS A 8 14.75 72.28 9.83
N GLY A 9 14.77 72.77 8.60
CA GLY A 9 13.61 72.76 7.72
C GLY A 9 13.42 71.36 7.13
N CYS A 10 12.61 70.52 7.77
CA CYS A 10 12.15 69.28 7.16
C CYS A 10 11.15 69.61 6.05
N SER A 11 11.65 69.80 4.83
CA SER A 11 10.81 69.85 3.63
C SER A 11 9.99 68.55 3.56
N HIS A 12 8.66 68.66 3.47
CA HIS A 12 7.73 67.52 3.39
C HIS A 12 8.22 66.45 2.40
N ARG A 13 8.83 66.89 1.29
CA ARG A 13 9.46 66.04 0.26
C ARG A 13 10.55 65.09 0.79
N LYS A 14 11.37 65.54 1.74
CA LYS A 14 12.40 64.70 2.39
C LYS A 14 11.76 63.69 3.35
N THR A 15 10.71 64.10 4.05
CA THR A 15 9.95 63.21 4.94
C THR A 15 9.21 62.13 4.15
N THR A 16 8.59 62.47 3.00
CA THR A 16 7.93 61.50 2.13
C THR A 16 8.93 60.52 1.52
N LEU A 17 10.12 60.98 1.10
CA LEU A 17 11.19 60.10 0.61
C LEU A 17 11.66 59.11 1.67
N LEU A 18 11.75 59.54 2.94
CA LEU A 18 12.20 58.70 4.05
C LEU A 18 11.13 57.67 4.45
N VAL A 19 9.85 58.04 4.40
CA VAL A 19 8.75 57.08 4.60
C VAL A 19 8.67 56.08 3.45
N CYS A 20 8.84 56.53 2.20
CA CYS A 20 8.87 55.64 1.04
C CYS A 20 10.06 54.67 1.08
N SER A 21 11.25 55.11 1.51
CA SER A 21 12.40 54.21 1.63
C SER A 21 12.19 53.16 2.72
N ILE A 22 11.59 53.52 3.86
CA ILE A 22 11.22 52.55 4.90
C ILE A 22 10.20 51.53 4.36
N ASN A 23 9.16 51.98 3.64
CA ASN A 23 8.18 51.09 3.04
C ASN A 23 8.78 50.14 2.00
N ILE A 24 9.76 50.60 1.21
CA ILE A 24 10.50 49.74 0.28
C ILE A 24 11.32 48.68 1.03
N VAL A 25 11.98 49.05 2.12
CA VAL A 25 12.74 48.09 2.94
C VAL A 25 11.82 47.05 3.57
N ILE A 26 10.65 47.46 4.08
CA ILE A 26 9.63 46.53 4.62
C ILE A 26 9.13 45.59 3.52
N ALA A 27 8.79 46.12 2.34
CA ALA A 27 8.34 45.32 1.21
C ALA A 27 9.40 44.28 0.79
N LEU A 28 10.67 44.68 0.71
CA LEU A 28 11.78 43.78 0.41
C LEU A 28 11.99 42.71 1.51
N TYR A 29 11.80 43.07 2.78
CA TYR A 29 11.91 42.12 3.90
C TYR A 29 10.78 41.07 3.86
N VAL A 30 9.54 41.50 3.61
CA VAL A 30 8.39 40.60 3.45
C VAL A 30 8.58 39.70 2.24
N LEU A 31 9.05 40.25 1.11
CA LEU A 31 9.31 39.49 -0.11
C LEU A 31 10.43 38.47 0.11
N ARG A 32 11.49 38.82 0.86
CA ARG A 32 12.54 37.89 1.27
C ARG A 32 12.00 36.80 2.20
N PHE A 33 11.09 37.12 3.13
CA PHE A 33 10.47 36.14 4.02
C PHE A 33 9.58 35.15 3.26
N LEU A 34 8.79 35.63 2.29
CA LEU A 34 7.99 34.79 1.40
C LEU A 34 8.86 33.93 0.47
N TYR A 35 9.96 34.47 -0.06
CA TYR A 35 10.91 33.72 -0.88
C TYR A 35 11.70 32.70 -0.05
N SER A 36 12.11 33.06 1.17
CA SER A 36 12.76 32.14 2.11
C SER A 36 11.79 31.07 2.60
N SER A 37 10.49 31.34 2.74
CA SER A 37 9.46 30.32 2.99
C SER A 37 9.38 29.29 1.85
N LEU A 38 9.39 29.74 0.60
CA LEU A 38 9.46 28.86 -0.58
C LEU A 38 10.80 28.09 -0.68
N TYR A 39 11.91 28.71 -0.27
CA TYR A 39 13.22 28.07 -0.23
C TYR A 39 13.40 27.11 0.96
N ILE A 40 12.70 27.35 2.07
CA ILE A 40 12.64 26.43 3.22
C ILE A 40 11.69 25.29 2.89
N TYR A 41 10.61 25.49 2.12
CA TYR A 41 9.76 24.37 1.68
C TYR A 41 10.48 23.46 0.67
N THR A 42 11.39 24.01 -0.14
CA THR A 42 12.25 23.22 -1.07
C THR A 42 13.56 22.73 -0.44
N GLY A 43 14.02 23.35 0.66
CA GLY A 43 15.27 23.03 1.35
C GLY A 43 15.14 22.25 2.65
N ASN A 44 13.93 22.08 3.18
CA ASN A 44 13.66 21.42 4.47
C ASN A 44 12.84 20.13 4.33
N VAL A 45 12.60 19.67 3.09
CA VAL A 45 12.66 18.22 2.85
C VAL A 45 14.11 17.86 3.10
N SER A 46 14.43 17.56 4.35
CA SER A 46 15.59 16.76 4.68
C SER A 46 15.57 15.62 3.69
N ARG A 47 16.42 15.71 2.65
CA ARG A 47 16.85 14.53 1.93
C ARG A 47 17.51 13.73 3.04
N ASN A 48 16.73 12.87 3.68
CA ASN A 48 17.25 11.63 4.19
C ASN A 48 17.89 11.00 2.95
N ILE A 49 19.14 11.35 2.68
CA ILE A 49 20.00 10.61 1.78
C ILE A 49 20.19 9.31 2.56
N VAL A 50 19.20 8.43 2.42
CA VAL A 50 19.30 7.06 2.85
C VAL A 50 20.46 6.54 2.02
N ASN A 51 21.60 6.32 2.67
CA ASN A 51 22.76 5.75 2.01
C ASN A 51 22.40 4.29 1.73
N TYR A 52 21.92 4.04 0.51
CA TYR A 52 21.63 2.69 0.04
C TYR A 52 22.93 1.97 -0.25
N THR A 53 22.99 0.70 0.16
CA THR A 53 24.06 -0.20 -0.27
C THR A 53 23.95 -0.47 -1.78
N PRO A 54 25.05 -0.82 -2.47
CA PRO A 54 25.03 -1.16 -3.90
C PRO A 54 24.00 -2.26 -4.23
N ASP A 55 23.80 -3.22 -3.33
CA ASP A 55 22.82 -4.29 -3.50
C ASP A 55 21.37 -3.79 -3.43
N GLN A 56 21.08 -2.84 -2.55
CA GLN A 56 19.76 -2.21 -2.49
C GLN A 56 19.47 -1.40 -3.74
N ILE A 57 20.47 -0.71 -4.28
CA ILE A 57 20.35 0.03 -5.55
C ILE A 57 20.06 -0.94 -6.70
N ARG A 58 20.81 -2.05 -6.79
CA ARG A 58 20.58 -3.09 -7.81
C ARG A 58 19.17 -3.67 -7.74
N LYS A 59 18.68 -4.04 -6.55
CA LYS A 59 17.31 -4.53 -6.35
C LYS A 59 16.25 -3.50 -6.74
N MET A 60 16.50 -2.23 -6.43
CA MET A 60 15.61 -1.14 -6.81
C MET A 60 15.56 -0.97 -8.34
N GLU A 61 16.71 -1.01 -9.02
CA GLU A 61 16.79 -0.97 -10.48
C GLU A 61 16.07 -2.16 -11.13
N GLU A 62 16.26 -3.38 -10.61
CA GLU A 62 15.56 -4.58 -11.08
C GLU A 62 14.03 -4.43 -10.94
N SER A 63 13.56 -3.95 -9.79
CA SER A 63 12.12 -3.70 -9.57
C SER A 63 11.53 -2.69 -10.56
N ILE A 64 12.32 -1.68 -10.97
CA ILE A 64 11.89 -0.67 -11.94
C ILE A 64 11.84 -1.28 -13.34
N ARG A 65 12.81 -2.12 -13.70
CA ARG A 65 12.81 -2.85 -14.99
C ARG A 65 11.60 -3.76 -15.12
N ILE A 66 11.31 -4.53 -14.06
CA ILE A 66 10.14 -5.40 -13.98
C ILE A 66 8.86 -4.56 -14.21
N ARG A 67 8.63 -3.52 -13.41
CA ARG A 67 7.44 -2.66 -13.55
C ARG A 67 7.27 -2.07 -14.95
N ARG A 68 8.36 -1.63 -15.59
CA ARG A 68 8.31 -1.12 -16.98
C ARG A 68 8.01 -2.22 -18.00
N ALA A 69 8.53 -3.43 -17.80
CA ALA A 69 8.25 -4.57 -18.68
C ALA A 69 6.80 -5.05 -18.57
N PHE A 70 6.20 -4.92 -17.39
CA PHE A 70 4.81 -5.27 -17.11
C PHE A 70 3.82 -4.12 -17.33
N GLU A 71 4.28 -2.94 -17.77
CA GLU A 71 3.38 -1.84 -18.07
C GLU A 71 2.45 -2.23 -19.23
N PRO A 72 1.12 -2.22 -19.04
CA PRO A 72 0.18 -2.74 -20.04
C PRO A 72 -0.07 -1.70 -21.15
N LEU A 73 0.98 -1.37 -21.92
CA LEU A 73 0.96 -0.32 -22.95
C LEU A 73 -0.19 -0.48 -23.97
N LYS A 74 -0.53 -1.73 -24.30
CA LYS A 74 -1.66 -2.03 -25.20
C LYS A 74 -3.01 -1.63 -24.57
N LEU A 75 -3.21 -1.92 -23.29
CA LEU A 75 -4.43 -1.54 -22.58
C LEU A 75 -4.53 -0.02 -22.45
N VAL A 76 -3.44 0.64 -22.06
CA VAL A 76 -3.39 2.11 -21.97
C VAL A 76 -3.74 2.76 -23.31
N LYS A 77 -3.24 2.22 -24.41
CA LYS A 77 -3.57 2.70 -25.76
C LYS A 77 -5.06 2.51 -26.09
N LEU A 78 -5.63 1.34 -25.81
CA LEU A 78 -7.05 1.05 -26.06
C LEU A 78 -7.96 1.96 -25.23
N VAL A 79 -7.64 2.18 -23.95
CA VAL A 79 -8.39 3.10 -23.08
C VAL A 79 -8.36 4.52 -23.63
N LYS A 80 -7.20 4.98 -24.12
CA LYS A 80 -7.07 6.31 -24.72
C LYS A 80 -7.88 6.45 -26.02
N GLU A 81 -7.88 5.43 -26.87
CA GLU A 81 -8.70 5.41 -28.10
C GLU A 81 -10.19 5.45 -27.76
N LEU A 82 -10.63 4.67 -26.76
CA LEU A 82 -12.00 4.70 -26.24
C LEU A 82 -12.38 6.07 -25.68
N GLU A 83 -11.50 6.70 -24.91
CA GLU A 83 -11.72 8.04 -24.34
C GLU A 83 -11.90 9.09 -25.44
N GLU A 84 -11.09 9.03 -26.50
CA GLU A 84 -11.22 9.90 -27.68
C GLU A 84 -12.52 9.64 -28.45
N GLU A 85 -12.97 8.39 -28.56
CA GLU A 85 -14.26 8.04 -29.20
C GLU A 85 -15.47 8.51 -28.39
N LEU A 86 -15.45 8.31 -27.06
CA LEU A 86 -16.51 8.76 -26.16
C LEU A 86 -16.65 10.30 -26.17
N SER A 87 -15.51 11.01 -26.20
CA SER A 87 -15.46 12.47 -26.24
C SER A 87 -16.07 13.08 -27.52
N ARG A 88 -16.12 12.34 -28.64
CA ARG A 88 -16.67 12.83 -29.92
C ARG A 88 -18.19 12.70 -30.02
N GLY A 89 -18.84 11.95 -29.13
CA GLY A 89 -20.28 11.64 -29.19
C GLY A 89 -21.19 12.43 -28.25
N GLU A 90 -20.64 13.17 -27.30
CA GLU A 90 -21.43 13.68 -26.16
C GLU A 90 -22.02 15.08 -26.42
N VAL A 91 -23.24 15.13 -26.96
CA VAL A 91 -24.13 16.28 -26.73
C VAL A 91 -24.87 15.99 -25.44
N VAL A 92 -24.28 16.40 -24.31
CA VAL A 92 -24.90 16.31 -22.98
C VAL A 92 -26.15 17.17 -22.98
N VAL A 93 -27.32 16.54 -22.93
CA VAL A 93 -28.61 17.24 -22.83
C VAL A 93 -28.91 17.39 -21.35
N GLU A 94 -28.67 18.60 -20.83
CA GLU A 94 -28.81 18.89 -19.40
C GLU A 94 -30.28 19.11 -19.03
N LEU A 95 -30.85 18.20 -18.22
CA LEU A 95 -32.20 18.36 -17.65
C LEU A 95 -32.27 19.59 -16.74
N SER A 96 -33.44 20.24 -16.67
CA SER A 96 -33.63 21.39 -15.78
C SER A 96 -33.52 20.99 -14.30
N ARG A 97 -32.97 21.88 -13.46
CA ARG A 97 -32.81 21.62 -12.01
C ARG A 97 -34.11 21.20 -11.30
N PRO A 98 -35.29 21.79 -11.58
CA PRO A 98 -36.54 21.39 -10.94
C PRO A 98 -36.94 19.95 -11.28
N LEU A 99 -36.70 19.51 -12.52
CA LEU A 99 -36.97 18.14 -12.93
C LEU A 99 -36.05 17.14 -12.23
N LYS A 100 -34.76 17.48 -12.10
CA LYS A 100 -33.79 16.66 -11.36
C LYS A 100 -34.23 16.46 -9.90
N GLN A 101 -34.62 17.54 -9.22
CA GLN A 101 -35.14 17.46 -7.86
C GLN A 101 -36.38 16.58 -7.76
N LYS A 102 -37.34 16.75 -8.67
CA LYS A 102 -38.55 15.92 -8.72
C LYS A 102 -38.23 14.44 -8.90
N ILE A 103 -37.28 14.12 -9.79
CA ILE A 103 -36.79 12.76 -10.01
C ILE A 103 -36.17 12.19 -8.74
N THR A 104 -35.29 12.96 -8.08
CA THR A 104 -34.67 12.55 -6.81
C THR A 104 -35.72 12.25 -5.75
N ASP A 105 -36.72 13.12 -5.59
CA ASP A 105 -37.78 12.94 -4.59
C ASP A 105 -38.62 11.69 -4.83
N GLU A 106 -39.00 11.44 -6.10
CA GLU A 106 -39.77 10.24 -6.47
C GLU A 106 -38.97 8.95 -6.25
N ILE A 107 -37.66 8.95 -6.54
CA ILE A 107 -36.77 7.81 -6.28
C ILE A 107 -36.63 7.57 -4.78
N LEU A 108 -36.45 8.64 -3.99
CA LEU A 108 -36.34 8.56 -2.53
C LEU A 108 -37.63 8.02 -1.90
N GLU A 109 -38.80 8.45 -2.40
CA GLU A 109 -40.09 7.92 -1.96
C GLU A 109 -40.19 6.42 -2.26
N ARG A 110 -39.76 5.98 -3.46
CA ARG A 110 -39.76 4.57 -3.84
C ARG A 110 -38.85 3.73 -2.95
N LEU A 111 -37.65 4.23 -2.65
CA LEU A 111 -36.69 3.57 -1.76
C LEU A 111 -37.18 3.52 -0.31
N ARG A 112 -37.82 4.58 0.19
CA ARG A 112 -38.41 4.62 1.54
C ARG A 112 -39.61 3.69 1.72
N SER A 113 -40.30 3.36 0.63
CA SER A 113 -41.43 2.41 0.65
C SER A 113 -40.99 0.94 0.77
N LEU A 114 -39.68 0.65 0.65
CA LEU A 114 -39.12 -0.68 0.86
C LEU A 114 -38.96 -0.96 2.37
N ASP A 115 -38.96 -2.25 2.74
CA ASP A 115 -38.72 -2.66 4.12
C ASP A 115 -37.34 -2.18 4.62
N ALA A 116 -37.25 -1.85 5.91
CA ALA A 116 -36.05 -1.28 6.53
C ALA A 116 -34.80 -2.20 6.46
N GLY A 117 -34.98 -3.48 6.10
CA GLY A 117 -33.93 -4.47 5.89
C GLY A 117 -33.69 -4.85 4.43
N ALA A 118 -34.21 -4.09 3.46
CA ALA A 118 -34.09 -4.42 2.04
C ALA A 118 -32.62 -4.47 1.59
N ASN A 119 -32.25 -5.56 0.91
CA ASN A 119 -30.90 -5.77 0.40
C ASN A 119 -30.57 -4.79 -0.74
N VAL A 120 -29.28 -4.57 -1.01
CA VAL A 120 -28.80 -3.66 -2.08
C VAL A 120 -29.39 -4.05 -3.45
N THR A 121 -29.57 -5.34 -3.70
CA THR A 121 -30.18 -5.89 -4.91
C THR A 121 -31.64 -5.47 -5.05
N GLU A 122 -32.41 -5.52 -3.96
CA GLU A 122 -33.83 -5.14 -3.95
C GLU A 122 -34.01 -3.64 -4.14
N GLN A 123 -33.14 -2.82 -3.54
CA GLN A 123 -33.11 -1.37 -3.76
C GLN A 123 -32.83 -1.03 -5.22
N ARG A 124 -31.86 -1.72 -5.83
CA ARG A 124 -31.52 -1.55 -7.25
C ARG A 124 -32.68 -1.92 -8.16
N GLU A 125 -33.34 -3.06 -7.90
CA GLU A 125 -34.49 -3.49 -8.68
C GLU A 125 -35.67 -2.52 -8.57
N ALA A 126 -35.88 -1.91 -7.40
CA ALA A 126 -36.92 -0.91 -7.21
C ALA A 126 -36.67 0.36 -8.04
N VAL A 127 -35.42 0.83 -8.09
CA VAL A 127 -35.00 1.97 -8.92
C VAL A 127 -35.13 1.65 -10.41
N GLU A 128 -34.68 0.48 -10.84
CA GLU A 128 -34.80 0.04 -12.25
C GLU A 128 -36.26 -0.13 -12.68
N ARG A 129 -37.13 -0.59 -11.77
CA ARG A 129 -38.57 -0.67 -12.02
C ARG A 129 -39.18 0.72 -12.18
N TRP A 130 -38.86 1.64 -11.26
CA TRP A 130 -39.30 3.04 -11.34
C TRP A 130 -38.83 3.70 -12.65
N ARG A 131 -37.57 3.47 -13.06
CA ARG A 131 -36.99 4.01 -14.29
C ARG A 131 -37.79 3.55 -15.51
N ARG A 132 -38.12 2.25 -15.60
CA ARG A 132 -38.94 1.70 -16.69
C ARG A 132 -40.35 2.30 -16.70
N GLU A 133 -41.01 2.37 -15.55
CA GLU A 133 -42.35 2.97 -15.42
C GLU A 133 -42.34 4.44 -15.87
N LYS A 134 -41.34 5.22 -15.45
CA LYS A 134 -41.20 6.63 -15.82
C LYS A 134 -40.83 6.85 -17.28
N LEU A 135 -40.01 5.97 -17.85
CA LEU A 135 -39.67 6.01 -19.27
C LEU A 135 -40.90 5.80 -20.14
N GLU A 136 -41.77 4.84 -19.80
CA GLU A 136 -43.02 4.61 -20.54
C GLU A 136 -43.97 5.81 -20.46
N VAL A 137 -44.12 6.40 -19.28
CA VAL A 137 -44.91 7.64 -19.10
C VAL A 137 -44.33 8.79 -19.92
N ALA A 138 -42.99 8.96 -19.91
CA ALA A 138 -42.32 10.00 -20.67
C ALA A 138 -42.49 9.80 -22.19
N LYS A 139 -42.40 8.55 -22.68
CA LYS A 139 -42.64 8.21 -24.09
C LYS A 139 -44.08 8.50 -24.51
N GLN A 140 -45.07 8.15 -23.68
CA GLN A 140 -46.48 8.47 -23.94
C GLN A 140 -46.73 9.98 -24.01
N LEU A 141 -46.13 10.76 -23.09
CA LEU A 141 -46.23 12.22 -23.08
C LEU A 141 -45.60 12.88 -24.34
N THR A 142 -44.59 12.24 -24.94
CA THR A 142 -44.01 12.70 -26.22
C THR A 142 -44.82 12.28 -27.45
N PHE A 143 -45.65 11.23 -27.36
CA PHE A 143 -46.42 10.68 -28.49
C PHE A 143 -47.86 11.20 -28.54
N GLU A 144 -48.53 11.39 -27.39
CA GLU A 144 -49.91 11.86 -27.32
C GLU A 144 -50.01 13.38 -27.52
N ARG A 145 -50.22 13.76 -28.78
CA ARG A 145 -50.55 15.13 -29.19
C ARG A 145 -51.92 15.55 -28.61
N GLY A 146 -51.91 16.26 -27.48
CA GLY A 146 -52.89 17.33 -27.25
C GLY A 146 -54.06 17.09 -26.29
N THR A 147 -53.89 16.43 -25.14
CA THR A 147 -54.90 16.56 -24.08
C THR A 147 -54.32 16.56 -22.67
N LEU A 148 -54.56 17.70 -21.99
CA LEU A 148 -54.58 17.93 -20.53
C LEU A 148 -53.24 18.04 -19.78
N ASN A 149 -52.95 19.28 -19.37
CA ASN A 149 -52.29 19.67 -18.12
C ASN A 149 -50.99 18.93 -17.71
N SER A 150 -50.09 18.66 -18.65
CA SER A 150 -48.72 18.26 -18.28
C SER A 150 -47.96 19.47 -17.73
N THR A 151 -47.41 19.35 -16.52
CA THR A 151 -46.52 20.34 -15.90
C THR A 151 -45.15 20.39 -16.58
N ILE A 152 -44.87 19.51 -17.54
CA ILE A 152 -43.58 19.36 -18.21
C ILE A 152 -43.74 19.76 -19.69
N PRO A 153 -43.00 20.78 -20.18
CA PRO A 153 -42.92 21.15 -21.60
C PRO A 153 -42.52 19.96 -22.50
N HIS A 154 -43.06 19.91 -23.72
CA HIS A 154 -42.79 18.82 -24.68
C HIS A 154 -41.30 18.64 -25.00
N GLU A 155 -40.53 19.72 -25.05
CA GLU A 155 -39.07 19.67 -25.21
C GLU A 155 -38.40 18.97 -24.02
N GLU A 156 -38.83 19.25 -22.78
CA GLU A 156 -38.34 18.55 -21.58
C GLU A 156 -38.75 17.08 -21.54
N GLY A 157 -39.89 16.70 -22.14
CA GLY A 157 -40.31 15.31 -22.28
C GLY A 157 -39.35 14.47 -23.14
N GLY A 158 -38.93 15.00 -24.29
CA GLY A 158 -37.93 14.33 -25.15
C GLY A 158 -36.56 14.22 -24.47
N MET A 159 -36.15 15.25 -23.73
CA MET A 159 -34.92 15.23 -22.93
C MET A 159 -34.99 14.20 -21.81
N LEU A 160 -36.15 14.06 -21.14
CA LEU A 160 -36.38 13.07 -20.10
C LEU A 160 -36.32 11.63 -20.64
N VAL A 161 -36.90 11.37 -21.82
CA VAL A 161 -36.79 10.06 -22.48
C VAL A 161 -35.33 9.72 -22.75
N ARG A 162 -34.56 10.64 -23.33
CA ARG A 162 -33.12 10.44 -23.59
C ARG A 162 -32.33 10.17 -22.32
N ALA A 163 -32.59 10.94 -21.26
CA ALA A 163 -31.92 10.81 -19.98
C ALA A 163 -32.27 9.49 -19.24
N LEU A 164 -33.51 9.01 -19.36
CA LEU A 164 -33.92 7.75 -18.76
C LEU A 164 -33.53 6.53 -19.60
N GLU A 165 -33.40 6.65 -20.93
CA GLU A 165 -33.10 5.52 -21.82
C GLU A 165 -31.59 5.35 -22.05
N SER A 166 -30.93 6.39 -22.55
CA SER A 166 -29.53 6.33 -23.01
C SER A 166 -28.56 6.94 -22.00
N ASP A 167 -28.92 8.07 -21.37
CA ASP A 167 -27.98 8.86 -20.56
C ASP A 167 -28.19 8.64 -19.03
N TRP A 168 -28.75 7.49 -18.65
CA TRP A 168 -29.14 7.21 -17.25
C TRP A 168 -27.95 7.23 -16.29
N ALA A 169 -26.77 6.75 -16.73
CA ALA A 169 -25.57 6.78 -15.91
C ALA A 169 -25.20 8.22 -15.52
N LEU A 170 -25.19 9.14 -16.50
CA LEU A 170 -24.93 10.56 -16.28
C LEU A 170 -25.98 11.21 -15.39
N LEU A 171 -27.26 10.93 -15.65
CA LEU A 171 -28.36 11.42 -14.81
C LEU A 171 -28.21 10.93 -13.37
N SER A 172 -27.87 9.65 -13.19
CA SER A 172 -27.70 9.04 -11.86
C SER A 172 -26.55 9.68 -11.08
N GLU A 173 -25.43 9.99 -11.73
CA GLU A 173 -24.31 10.71 -11.12
C GLU A 173 -24.72 12.13 -10.74
N GLU A 174 -25.43 12.83 -11.63
CA GLU A 174 -25.82 14.22 -11.41
C GLU A 174 -26.84 14.38 -10.28
N ILE A 175 -27.79 13.45 -10.13
CA ILE A 175 -28.75 13.45 -9.01
C ILE A 175 -28.17 12.81 -7.73
N GLY A 176 -26.91 12.36 -7.76
CA GLY A 176 -26.23 11.74 -6.61
C GLY A 176 -26.75 10.35 -6.25
N LEU A 177 -27.34 9.63 -7.19
CA LEU A 177 -27.85 8.27 -7.00
C LEU A 177 -26.71 7.26 -7.17
N TRP A 178 -25.99 7.01 -6.07
CA TRP A 178 -24.94 6.00 -6.02
C TRP A 178 -25.42 4.77 -5.23
N MET A 179 -25.67 3.67 -5.94
CA MET A 179 -25.95 2.37 -5.31
C MET A 179 -24.71 1.50 -5.41
N ALA A 180 -24.23 0.97 -4.28
CA ALA A 180 -23.08 0.10 -4.25
C ALA A 180 -23.26 -1.06 -5.24
N ALA A 181 -22.24 -1.32 -6.07
CA ALA A 181 -22.15 -2.59 -6.76
C ALA A 181 -22.00 -3.69 -5.73
N GLU A 182 -22.72 -4.79 -5.91
CA GLU A 182 -22.40 -6.03 -5.22
C GLU A 182 -21.05 -6.49 -5.76
N VAL A 183 -19.97 -5.97 -5.17
CA VAL A 183 -18.62 -6.39 -5.50
C VAL A 183 -18.47 -7.75 -4.86
N ILE A 184 -18.79 -8.79 -5.62
CA ILE A 184 -18.35 -10.14 -5.31
C ILE A 184 -16.84 -10.08 -5.48
N ASN A 185 -16.12 -9.83 -4.38
CA ASN A 185 -14.69 -10.04 -4.32
C ASN A 185 -14.46 -11.53 -4.51
N LYS A 186 -14.38 -11.98 -5.76
CA LYS A 186 -13.66 -13.20 -6.07
C LYS A 186 -12.19 -12.83 -5.90
N GLU A 187 -11.67 -13.13 -4.72
CA GLU A 187 -10.23 -13.23 -4.53
C GLU A 187 -9.73 -14.22 -5.58
N HIS A 188 -9.16 -13.69 -6.65
CA HIS A 188 -8.41 -14.49 -7.60
C HIS A 188 -7.14 -14.86 -6.84
N ASP A 189 -7.11 -16.09 -6.35
CA ASP A 189 -5.85 -16.70 -5.95
C ASP A 189 -5.07 -16.89 -7.25
N ASP A 190 -4.22 -15.91 -7.61
CA ASP A 190 -3.29 -16.00 -8.75
C ASP A 190 -2.24 -17.13 -8.55
N LYS A 191 -2.41 -17.93 -7.49
CA LYS A 191 -1.68 -19.14 -7.17
C LYS A 191 -2.04 -20.24 -8.18
N PRO A 192 -1.05 -20.83 -8.87
CA PRO A 192 -1.30 -21.92 -9.80
C PRO A 192 -1.92 -23.13 -9.05
N GLU A 193 -3.01 -23.69 -9.60
CA GLU A 193 -3.65 -24.89 -9.05
C GLU A 193 -2.65 -26.06 -9.02
N GLY A 194 -2.29 -26.52 -7.82
CA GLY A 194 -1.40 -27.67 -7.60
C GLY A 194 -0.12 -27.38 -6.80
N GLU A 195 0.16 -26.12 -6.47
CA GLU A 195 1.22 -25.79 -5.50
C GLU A 195 0.64 -25.74 -4.08
N GLU A 196 0.79 -26.84 -3.34
CA GLU A 196 0.93 -26.75 -1.88
C GLU A 196 2.02 -25.71 -1.59
N GLU A 197 1.93 -24.96 -0.49
CA GLU A 197 2.97 -24.03 -0.05
C GLU A 197 4.28 -24.77 0.23
N LEU A 198 4.97 -25.20 -0.83
CA LEU A 198 6.33 -25.68 -0.84
C LEU A 198 7.25 -24.47 -1.11
N GLU A 199 7.01 -23.36 -0.41
CA GLU A 199 8.12 -22.54 0.07
C GLU A 199 8.69 -23.13 1.37
N ASP A 200 8.59 -24.45 1.55
CA ASP A 200 9.65 -25.19 2.22
C ASP A 200 10.94 -24.87 1.45
N GLN A 201 11.74 -23.95 1.96
CA GLN A 201 13.09 -23.72 1.45
C GLN A 201 13.77 -25.08 1.38
N ILE A 202 13.91 -25.63 0.16
CA ILE A 202 14.48 -26.95 -0.07
C ILE A 202 15.88 -26.92 0.53
N LEU A 203 16.04 -27.58 1.67
CA LEU A 203 17.33 -27.63 2.34
C LEU A 203 18.26 -28.54 1.54
N PRO A 204 19.49 -28.10 1.24
CA PRO A 204 20.42 -28.92 0.49
C PRO A 204 20.78 -30.18 1.31
N GLY A 205 20.87 -31.31 0.61
CA GLY A 205 21.33 -32.58 1.17
C GLY A 205 20.22 -33.61 1.38
N ARG A 206 20.52 -34.59 2.25
CA ARG A 206 19.59 -35.68 2.59
C ARG A 206 18.43 -35.15 3.43
N PRO A 207 17.24 -35.79 3.37
CA PRO A 207 16.11 -35.41 4.22
C PRO A 207 16.48 -35.52 5.70
N ILE A 208 16.01 -34.55 6.49
CA ILE A 208 16.32 -34.49 7.91
C ILE A 208 15.51 -35.56 8.65
N PRO A 209 16.14 -36.39 9.51
CA PRO A 209 15.43 -37.37 10.32
C PRO A 209 14.37 -36.72 11.23
N PRO A 210 13.21 -37.36 11.45
CA PRO A 210 12.15 -36.79 12.28
C PRO A 210 12.57 -36.59 13.75
N GLU A 211 13.50 -37.39 14.29
CA GLU A 211 14.04 -37.19 15.64
C GLU A 211 14.81 -35.87 15.83
N CYS A 212 15.16 -35.20 14.73
CA CYS A 212 15.84 -33.91 14.75
C CYS A 212 14.89 -32.75 15.05
N HIS A 213 13.57 -32.97 14.93
CA HIS A 213 12.52 -31.96 15.09
C HIS A 213 12.90 -30.65 14.39
N ALA A 214 13.21 -30.74 13.10
CA ALA A 214 13.67 -29.61 12.32
C ALA A 214 12.58 -28.55 12.18
N GLU A 215 12.98 -27.32 12.44
CA GLU A 215 12.18 -26.13 12.28
C GLU A 215 12.91 -25.17 11.33
N LEU A 216 12.25 -24.87 10.21
CA LEU A 216 12.67 -23.77 9.34
C LEU A 216 12.50 -22.44 10.09
N HIS A 217 13.33 -21.47 9.69
CA HIS A 217 13.28 -20.10 10.20
C HIS A 217 13.32 -20.01 11.72
N ALA A 218 14.17 -20.80 12.35
CA ALA A 218 14.27 -20.90 13.79
C ALA A 218 15.73 -20.81 14.24
N ASP A 219 15.99 -20.06 15.31
CA ASP A 219 17.23 -20.11 16.08
C ASP A 219 16.93 -20.42 17.55
N TYR A 220 17.45 -21.54 18.02
CA TYR A 220 17.38 -21.94 19.42
C TYR A 220 18.59 -21.43 20.21
N SER A 221 18.32 -20.85 21.39
CA SER A 221 19.33 -20.42 22.35
C SER A 221 19.92 -21.61 23.11
N GLY A 222 21.21 -21.56 23.41
CA GLY A 222 21.89 -22.54 24.24
C GLY A 222 23.39 -22.29 24.34
N ALA A 223 24.04 -22.97 25.28
CA ALA A 223 25.50 -22.92 25.41
C ALA A 223 26.14 -23.77 24.31
N ALA A 224 27.03 -23.18 23.51
CA ALA A 224 27.74 -23.91 22.47
C ALA A 224 28.62 -25.01 23.10
N VAL A 225 28.33 -26.27 22.76
CA VAL A 225 29.21 -27.42 23.03
C VAL A 225 30.18 -27.64 21.87
N ARG A 226 29.81 -27.18 20.66
CA ARG A 226 30.70 -27.03 19.52
C ARG A 226 30.35 -25.76 18.75
N TRP A 227 31.36 -24.94 18.49
CA TRP A 227 31.21 -23.65 17.82
C TRP A 227 31.04 -23.83 16.32
N GLY A 228 30.00 -23.20 15.73
CA GLY A 228 29.72 -23.27 14.30
C GLY A 228 30.75 -22.55 13.44
N LEU A 229 31.39 -21.49 13.95
CA LEU A 229 32.45 -20.73 13.25
C LEU A 229 33.59 -21.61 12.72
N THR A 230 33.86 -22.74 13.38
CA THR A 230 34.89 -23.72 12.98
C THR A 230 34.31 -25.09 12.68
N HIS A 231 32.98 -25.24 12.72
CA HIS A 231 32.30 -26.49 12.49
C HIS A 231 31.27 -26.36 11.37
N HIS A 232 31.68 -26.76 10.18
CA HIS A 232 30.83 -26.70 8.99
C HIS A 232 30.28 -28.09 8.62
N LYS A 233 29.06 -28.11 8.10
CA LYS A 233 28.37 -29.31 7.59
C LYS A 233 27.69 -28.99 6.28
N GLU A 234 27.65 -29.95 5.36
CA GLU A 234 27.10 -29.73 4.02
C GLU A 234 25.57 -29.61 4.02
N SER A 235 24.91 -30.13 5.06
CA SER A 235 23.45 -30.11 5.18
C SER A 235 22.98 -29.95 6.64
N ALA A 236 21.73 -29.51 6.78
CA ALA A 236 21.04 -29.47 8.07
C ALA A 236 20.92 -30.87 8.70
N ALA A 237 20.68 -31.90 7.89
CA ALA A 237 20.62 -33.29 8.35
C ALA A 237 21.97 -33.77 8.93
N ASP A 238 23.09 -33.36 8.33
CA ASP A 238 24.42 -33.69 8.85
C ASP A 238 24.79 -32.89 10.09
N CYS A 239 24.22 -31.68 10.24
CA CYS A 239 24.34 -30.92 11.48
C CYS A 239 23.57 -31.58 12.62
N CYS A 240 22.33 -32.01 12.38
CA CYS A 240 21.58 -32.79 13.37
C CYS A 240 22.32 -34.08 13.75
N GLN A 241 22.80 -34.84 12.76
CA GLN A 241 23.56 -36.06 13.02
C GLN A 241 24.80 -35.80 13.88
N ALA A 242 25.52 -34.71 13.62
CA ALA A 242 26.65 -34.32 14.44
C ALA A 242 26.26 -34.01 15.88
N CYS A 243 25.07 -33.45 16.12
CA CYS A 243 24.53 -33.27 17.47
C CYS A 243 24.26 -34.61 18.16
N LEU A 244 23.58 -35.54 17.47
CA LEU A 244 23.30 -36.88 17.98
C LEU A 244 24.58 -37.65 18.30
N ASP A 245 25.58 -37.57 17.43
CA ASP A 245 26.87 -38.23 17.62
C ASP A 245 27.65 -37.61 18.77
N HIS A 246 27.65 -36.27 18.88
CA HIS A 246 28.23 -35.58 20.03
C HIS A 246 27.55 -35.98 21.34
N ALA A 247 26.22 -36.10 21.35
CA ALA A 247 25.47 -36.53 22.54
C ALA A 247 25.84 -37.95 22.99
N LYS A 248 26.06 -38.87 22.04
CA LYS A 248 26.48 -40.26 22.30
C LYS A 248 27.92 -40.36 22.81
N LEU A 249 28.82 -39.53 22.30
CA LEU A 249 30.25 -39.55 22.65
C LEU A 249 30.60 -38.73 23.90
N ALA A 250 29.67 -37.92 24.40
CA ALA A 250 29.88 -37.07 25.57
C ALA A 250 30.21 -37.89 26.83
N LYS A 251 31.28 -37.49 27.51
CA LYS A 251 31.75 -38.17 28.72
C LYS A 251 30.83 -37.87 29.93
N PRO A 252 30.87 -38.68 31.00
CA PRO A 252 30.18 -38.35 32.24
C PRO A 252 30.61 -36.97 32.76
N GLY A 253 29.65 -36.06 32.92
CA GLY A 253 29.86 -34.68 33.37
C GLY A 253 29.98 -33.63 32.25
N GLU A 254 30.09 -34.04 30.98
CA GLU A 254 30.03 -33.12 29.85
C GLU A 254 28.59 -32.82 29.43
N LYS A 255 28.36 -31.59 28.95
CA LYS A 255 27.07 -31.19 28.37
C LYS A 255 26.87 -31.90 27.04
N ARG A 256 25.82 -32.74 26.96
CA ARG A 256 25.45 -33.44 25.72
C ARG A 256 24.79 -32.47 24.77
N CYS A 257 25.00 -32.59 23.46
CA CYS A 257 24.26 -31.76 22.53
C CYS A 257 22.77 -32.13 22.58
N ASN A 258 21.90 -31.14 22.67
CA ASN A 258 20.45 -31.35 22.51
C ASN A 258 19.79 -30.33 21.58
N ILE A 259 20.55 -29.38 21.05
CA ILE A 259 20.08 -28.35 20.12
C ILE A 259 21.11 -28.26 18.98
N TRP A 260 20.64 -28.25 17.75
CA TRP A 260 21.46 -27.99 16.58
C TRP A 260 20.92 -26.78 15.83
N VAL A 261 21.81 -25.94 15.31
CA VAL A 261 21.46 -24.76 14.50
C VAL A 261 22.37 -24.72 13.28
N TYR A 262 21.77 -24.63 12.09
CA TYR A 262 22.44 -24.73 10.80
C TYR A 262 22.16 -23.50 9.94
N CYS A 263 23.19 -23.01 9.24
CA CYS A 263 23.06 -21.94 8.26
C CYS A 263 22.94 -22.47 6.82
N PRO A 264 21.72 -22.56 6.24
CA PRO A 264 21.55 -22.99 4.85
C PRO A 264 21.85 -21.89 3.82
N SER A 265 21.83 -20.61 4.23
CA SER A 265 21.98 -19.46 3.33
C SER A 265 23.40 -19.34 2.77
N GLU A 266 23.55 -19.26 1.45
CA GLU A 266 24.85 -19.06 0.78
C GLU A 266 25.49 -17.71 1.14
N THR A 267 24.67 -16.69 1.41
CA THR A 267 25.13 -15.35 1.81
C THR A 267 25.39 -15.23 3.31
N GLY A 268 25.34 -16.34 4.06
CA GLY A 268 25.47 -16.35 5.50
C GLY A 268 24.16 -16.08 6.24
N CYS A 269 24.22 -16.18 7.58
CA CYS A 269 23.07 -16.08 8.46
C CYS A 269 23.23 -14.94 9.47
N HIS A 270 22.14 -14.24 9.75
CA HIS A 270 22.15 -13.11 10.67
C HIS A 270 21.99 -13.58 12.13
N SER A 271 22.86 -13.08 13.01
CA SER A 271 22.77 -13.22 14.47
C SER A 271 23.10 -11.86 15.11
N PRO A 272 22.47 -11.48 16.23
CA PRO A 272 22.79 -10.24 16.96
C PRO A 272 24.07 -10.37 17.79
N ASP A 273 25.18 -10.79 17.17
CA ASP A 273 26.47 -10.88 17.82
C ASP A 273 27.58 -10.22 16.98
N ILE A 274 28.83 -10.34 17.44
CA ILE A 274 29.99 -9.70 16.83
C ILE A 274 30.56 -10.49 15.64
N TYR A 275 30.02 -11.66 15.34
CA TYR A 275 30.53 -12.56 14.33
C TYR A 275 29.77 -12.44 13.01
N GLU A 276 30.47 -12.74 11.93
CA GLU A 276 29.88 -12.88 10.61
C GLU A 276 29.69 -14.37 10.32
N HIS A 277 28.45 -14.84 10.36
CA HIS A 277 28.15 -16.26 10.17
C HIS A 277 28.05 -16.63 8.71
N LYS A 278 28.78 -17.66 8.32
CA LYS A 278 28.90 -18.12 6.93
C LYS A 278 27.98 -19.30 6.63
N HIS A 279 27.80 -19.54 5.34
CA HIS A 279 27.12 -20.72 4.83
C HIS A 279 27.71 -22.00 5.45
N GLN A 280 26.87 -23.01 5.72
CA GLN A 280 27.22 -24.32 6.27
C GLN A 280 27.66 -24.34 7.73
N GLU A 281 27.63 -23.23 8.45
CA GLU A 281 27.90 -23.24 9.89
C GLU A 281 26.92 -24.15 10.64
N CYS A 282 27.47 -25.05 11.46
CA CYS A 282 26.73 -25.98 12.29
C CYS A 282 27.07 -25.78 13.76
N TRP A 283 26.12 -25.20 14.49
CA TRP A 283 26.24 -24.92 15.91
C TRP A 283 25.62 -26.05 16.71
N LEU A 284 26.43 -26.71 17.56
CA LEU A 284 25.94 -27.71 18.50
C LEU A 284 25.83 -27.04 19.86
N LYS A 285 24.62 -27.03 20.42
CA LYS A 285 24.30 -26.31 21.66
C LYS A 285 23.69 -27.26 22.70
N TYR A 286 23.77 -26.84 23.95
CA TYR A 286 23.10 -27.46 25.09
C TYR A 286 22.31 -26.43 25.89
N ALA A 287 21.07 -26.79 26.25
CA ALA A 287 20.30 -26.10 27.29
C ALA A 287 19.46 -27.12 28.07
N GLU A 288 19.34 -26.96 29.39
CA GLU A 288 18.45 -27.80 30.21
C GLU A 288 16.98 -27.68 29.76
N LYS A 289 16.60 -26.47 29.34
CA LYS A 289 15.30 -26.16 28.75
C LYS A 289 15.55 -25.39 27.45
N PRO A 290 15.52 -26.05 26.29
CA PRO A 290 15.65 -25.40 24.99
C PRO A 290 14.66 -24.24 24.87
N LYS A 291 15.18 -23.05 24.57
CA LYS A 291 14.39 -21.84 24.42
C LYS A 291 14.56 -21.31 23.01
N LEU A 292 13.44 -21.13 22.32
CA LEU A 292 13.40 -20.50 21.02
C LEU A 292 13.78 -19.02 21.16
N ASN A 293 14.76 -18.57 20.39
CA ASN A 293 15.24 -17.20 20.39
C ASN A 293 14.47 -16.36 19.37
N PHE A 294 14.55 -16.79 18.11
CA PHE A 294 13.86 -16.17 16.99
C PHE A 294 13.13 -17.23 16.18
N LYS A 295 11.95 -16.88 15.67
CA LYS A 295 11.11 -17.74 14.84
C LYS A 295 10.41 -16.94 13.76
N ASP A 296 10.32 -17.52 12.57
CA ASP A 296 9.67 -16.98 11.39
C ASP A 296 10.22 -15.61 10.99
N LYS A 297 9.60 -14.53 11.43
CA LYS A 297 9.95 -13.16 11.05
C LYS A 297 10.48 -12.37 12.23
N TYR A 298 11.53 -11.58 11.99
CA TYR A 298 11.97 -10.59 12.98
C TYR A 298 10.93 -9.49 13.10
N THR A 299 10.60 -9.10 14.33
CA THR A 299 9.63 -8.01 14.58
C THR A 299 10.16 -6.68 14.04
N GLU A 300 9.26 -5.78 13.66
CA GLU A 300 9.66 -4.45 13.15
C GLU A 300 10.51 -3.68 14.17
N SER A 301 10.12 -3.72 15.46
CA SER A 301 10.90 -3.11 16.54
C SER A 301 12.33 -3.65 16.62
N TYR A 302 12.50 -4.97 16.46
CA TYR A 302 13.82 -5.59 16.42
C TYR A 302 14.63 -5.14 15.20
N ARG A 303 14.02 -5.12 14.01
CA ARG A 303 14.70 -4.67 12.78
C ARG A 303 15.05 -3.18 12.77
N ASN A 304 14.25 -2.36 13.44
CA ASN A 304 14.55 -0.94 13.63
C ASN A 304 15.79 -0.72 14.52
N SER A 305 16.02 -1.60 15.49
CA SER A 305 17.22 -1.58 16.34
C SER A 305 18.40 -2.34 15.72
N HIS A 306 18.14 -3.28 14.81
CA HIS A 306 19.13 -4.10 14.10
C HIS A 306 18.91 -4.00 12.59
N PRO A 307 19.37 -2.91 11.93
CA PRO A 307 19.09 -2.67 10.51
C PRO A 307 19.63 -3.73 9.55
N THR A 308 20.62 -4.52 9.99
CA THR A 308 21.20 -5.65 9.25
C THR A 308 20.38 -6.93 9.33
N ALA A 309 19.35 -6.98 10.19
CA ALA A 309 18.49 -8.14 10.34
C ALA A 309 17.57 -8.30 9.09
N PRO A 310 17.56 -9.49 8.46
CA PRO A 310 16.65 -9.79 7.37
C PRO A 310 15.19 -9.81 7.84
N LEU A 311 14.25 -9.95 6.91
CA LEU A 311 12.83 -10.05 7.26
C LEU A 311 12.52 -11.36 7.99
N VAL A 312 13.12 -12.45 7.52
CA VAL A 312 12.88 -13.83 7.96
C VAL A 312 14.15 -14.36 8.63
N VAL A 313 13.99 -15.15 9.69
CA VAL A 313 15.10 -15.82 10.38
C VAL A 313 15.81 -16.77 9.42
N PRO A 314 17.12 -16.60 9.15
CA PRO A 314 17.81 -17.37 8.11
C PRO A 314 18.30 -18.74 8.59
N TRP A 315 18.14 -19.04 9.88
CA TRP A 315 18.61 -20.28 10.50
C TRP A 315 17.58 -21.40 10.40
N VAL A 316 18.08 -22.62 10.33
CA VAL A 316 17.30 -23.84 10.53
C VAL A 316 17.80 -24.49 11.80
N SER A 317 16.91 -24.90 12.68
CA SER A 317 17.33 -25.52 13.93
C SER A 317 16.34 -26.55 14.41
N GLY A 318 16.77 -27.34 15.38
CA GLY A 318 15.92 -28.34 15.99
C GLY A 318 16.44 -28.76 17.35
N VAL A 319 15.55 -29.37 18.11
CA VAL A 319 15.83 -29.93 19.42
C VAL A 319 15.79 -31.43 19.28
N VAL A 320 16.88 -32.12 19.62
CA VAL A 320 16.89 -33.58 19.64
C VAL A 320 16.43 -34.08 20.99
N SER A 321 15.53 -35.05 20.98
CA SER A 321 15.10 -35.74 22.21
C SER A 321 16.25 -36.60 22.73
N SER A 322 16.70 -36.31 23.95
CA SER A 322 17.77 -37.04 24.65
C SER A 322 17.34 -38.39 25.18
#